data_AF-A0A382P188-F1
#
_entry.id   AF-A0A382P188-F1
#
_cell.length_a   1.000
_cell.length_b   1.000
_cell.length_c   1.000
_cell.angle_alpha   90.00
_cell.angle_beta   90.00
_cell.angle_gamma   90.00
#
_symmetry.space_group_name_H-M   'P 1'
#
loop_
_entity.id
_entity.type
_entity.pdbx_description
1 polymer ?
#
loop_
_entity_poly.entity_id
_entity_poly.type
_entity_poly.pdbx_seq_one_letter_code
_entity_poly.pdbx_strand_id
1 'polypeptide(L)'
;VSSKAFTLIELLVVVAIIGILAAVGVVAYNGYTAAAKESVCKSNYSLLKKMIVQNYTLCEFQDSITIKGQYTNYQPGTDRQLSCSYNFGTIAGETAKSFGNYASSPYEPNLSYNIPIMSYIGDPPMDGGIAYYPESAGFKLRTRCRGEVIIYQWPKASYP
;
A
#
# COMPACT_ATOMS: atom_id res chain seq x y z
N VAL A 1 0.45 -60.49 -9.81
CA VAL A 1 0.48 -59.05 -10.12
C VAL A 1 1.94 -58.64 -10.23
N SER A 2 2.43 -58.28 -11.41
CA SER A 2 3.82 -57.84 -11.61
C SER A 2 3.91 -56.34 -11.37
N SER A 3 4.55 -55.95 -10.27
CA SER A 3 4.91 -54.56 -9.97
C SER A 3 6.10 -54.17 -10.84
N LYS A 4 5.89 -53.26 -11.81
CA LYS A 4 6.99 -52.61 -12.52
C LYS A 4 7.79 -51.79 -11.51
N ALA A 5 9.01 -52.23 -11.20
CA ALA A 5 9.94 -51.46 -10.39
C ALA A 5 10.57 -50.36 -11.25
N PHE A 6 10.49 -49.11 -10.81
CA PHE A 6 11.18 -47.98 -11.43
C PHE A 6 12.70 -48.14 -11.31
N THR A 7 13.43 -47.75 -12.35
CA THR A 7 14.90 -47.79 -12.33
C THR A 7 15.47 -46.52 -11.68
N LEU A 8 16.63 -46.64 -11.03
CA LEU A 8 17.31 -45.49 -10.43
C LEU A 8 17.68 -44.41 -11.47
N ILE A 9 17.99 -44.82 -12.70
CA ILE A 9 18.36 -43.90 -13.77
C ILE A 9 17.17 -43.06 -14.24
N GLU A 10 15.97 -43.65 -14.31
CA GLU A 10 14.74 -42.91 -14.63
C GLU A 10 14.47 -41.83 -13.59
N LEU A 11 14.68 -42.14 -12.31
CA LEU A 11 14.49 -41.18 -11.21
C LEU A 11 15.53 -40.05 -11.26
N LEU A 12 16.79 -40.38 -11.55
CA LEU A 12 17.89 -39.41 -11.60
C LEU A 12 17.69 -38.38 -12.72
N VAL A 13 17.28 -38.83 -13.91
CA VAL A 13 17.00 -37.92 -15.04
C VAL A 13 15.83 -36.99 -14.72
N VAL A 14 14.77 -37.49 -14.10
CA VAL A 14 13.61 -36.65 -13.71
C VAL A 14 14.03 -35.57 -12.70
N VAL A 15 14.80 -35.93 -11.68
CA VAL A 15 15.29 -34.96 -10.69
C VAL A 15 16.22 -33.92 -11.34
N ALA A 16 17.08 -34.32 -12.28
CA ALA A 16 17.93 -33.40 -13.00
C ALA A 16 17.12 -32.37 -13.82
N ILE A 17 16.09 -32.81 -14.53
CA ILE A 17 15.21 -31.93 -15.32
C ILE A 17 14.43 -30.99 -14.40
N ILE A 18 13.82 -31.50 -13.32
CA ILE A 18 13.09 -30.67 -12.34
C ILE A 18 14.03 -29.65 -11.69
N GLY A 19 15.29 -30.01 -11.41
CA GLY A 19 16.28 -29.10 -10.83
C GLY A 19 16.53 -27.87 -11.70
N ILE A 20 16.70 -28.05 -13.02
CA ILE A 20 16.90 -26.94 -13.96
C ILE A 20 15.63 -26.07 -14.06
N LEU A 21 14.46 -26.70 -14.19
CA LEU A 21 13.18 -25.98 -14.28
C LEU A 21 12.89 -25.17 -13.01
N ALA A 22 13.19 -25.73 -11.84
CA ALA A 22 13.03 -25.04 -10.57
C ALA A 22 13.94 -23.81 -10.48
N ALA A 23 15.21 -23.93 -10.88
CA ALA A 23 16.15 -22.81 -10.83
C ALA A 23 15.69 -21.61 -11.67
N VAL A 24 15.27 -21.84 -12.92
CA VAL A 24 14.75 -20.78 -13.80
C VAL A 24 13.40 -20.26 -13.31
N GLY A 25 12.52 -21.16 -12.87
CA GLY A 25 11.19 -20.83 -12.36
C GLY A 25 11.22 -19.92 -11.14
N VAL A 26 12.13 -20.15 -10.18
CA VAL A 26 12.26 -19.34 -8.97
C VAL A 26 12.66 -17.90 -9.29
N VAL A 27 13.63 -17.70 -10.18
CA VAL A 27 14.07 -16.34 -10.56
C VAL A 27 12.93 -15.57 -11.24
N ALA A 28 12.24 -16.21 -12.19
CA ALA A 28 11.10 -15.60 -12.88
C ALA A 28 9.96 -15.29 -11.91
N TYR A 29 9.62 -16.22 -11.03
CA TYR A 29 8.57 -16.05 -10.02
C TYR A 29 8.85 -14.87 -9.08
N ASN A 30 10.09 -14.74 -8.60
CA ASN A 30 10.51 -13.61 -7.76
C ASN A 30 10.39 -12.27 -8.52
N GLY A 31 10.72 -12.25 -9.81
CA GLY A 31 10.53 -11.06 -10.66
C GLY A 31 9.06 -10.66 -10.81
N TYR A 32 8.18 -11.62 -11.12
CA TYR A 32 6.75 -11.37 -11.28
C TYR A 32 6.08 -10.93 -9.98
N THR A 33 6.41 -11.59 -8.87
CA THR A 33 5.88 -11.20 -7.55
C THR A 33 6.34 -9.80 -7.16
N ALA A 34 7.60 -9.42 -7.41
CA ALA A 34 8.08 -8.05 -7.17
C ALA A 34 7.33 -7.01 -8.01
N ALA A 35 7.12 -7.27 -9.30
CA ALA A 35 6.36 -6.37 -10.18
C ALA A 35 4.87 -6.24 -9.76
N ALA A 36 4.26 -7.35 -9.33
CA ALA A 36 2.89 -7.33 -8.81
C ALA A 36 2.78 -6.47 -7.53
N LYS A 37 3.74 -6.60 -6.61
CA LYS A 37 3.80 -5.77 -5.39
C LYS A 37 3.94 -4.28 -5.73
N GLU A 38 4.77 -3.95 -6.70
CA GLU A 38 4.94 -2.58 -7.20
C GLU A 38 3.64 -2.01 -7.77
N SER A 39 2.94 -2.79 -8.60
CA SER A 39 1.65 -2.41 -9.16
C SER A 39 0.59 -2.14 -8.09
N VAL A 40 0.49 -3.01 -7.08
CA VAL A 40 -0.44 -2.82 -5.95
C VAL A 40 -0.07 -1.57 -5.15
N CYS A 41 1.21 -1.32 -4.90
CA CYS A 41 1.67 -0.11 -4.21
C CYS A 41 1.25 1.16 -4.95
N LYS A 42 1.47 1.23 -6.27
CA LYS A 42 1.05 2.35 -7.12
C LYS A 42 -0.48 2.51 -7.16
N SER A 43 -1.21 1.40 -7.14
CA SER A 43 -2.67 1.39 -7.06
C SER A 43 -3.19 1.92 -5.74
N ASN A 44 -2.66 1.44 -4.60
CA ASN A 44 -3.00 1.91 -3.26
C ASN A 44 -2.76 3.42 -3.13
N TYR A 45 -1.62 3.91 -3.61
CA TYR A 45 -1.33 5.34 -3.64
C TYR A 45 -2.35 6.15 -4.44
N SER A 46 -2.73 5.65 -5.62
CA SER A 46 -3.73 6.30 -6.47
C SER A 46 -5.13 6.29 -5.84
N LEU A 47 -5.48 5.20 -5.14
CA LEU A 47 -6.73 5.09 -4.39
C LEU A 47 -6.76 6.08 -3.22
N LEU A 48 -5.68 6.18 -2.44
CA LEU A 48 -5.58 7.15 -1.36
C LEU A 48 -5.74 8.59 -1.86
N LYS A 49 -5.07 8.97 -2.96
CA LYS A 49 -5.23 10.31 -3.55
C LYS A 49 -6.70 10.60 -3.88
N LYS A 50 -7.39 9.65 -4.50
CA LYS A 50 -8.82 9.78 -4.81
C LYS A 50 -9.66 9.90 -3.55
N MET A 51 -9.38 9.09 -2.53
CA MET A 51 -10.11 9.09 -1.27
C MET A 51 -9.95 10.41 -0.50
N ILE A 52 -8.76 11.01 -0.52
CA ILE A 52 -8.51 12.34 0.07
C ILE A 52 -9.39 13.40 -0.58
N VAL A 53 -9.39 13.47 -1.91
CA VAL A 53 -10.21 14.45 -2.64
C VAL A 53 -11.69 14.16 -2.44
N GLN A 54 -12.10 12.88 -2.48
CA GLN A 54 -13.48 12.47 -2.24
C GLN A 54 -13.99 12.93 -0.87
N ASN A 55 -13.24 12.67 0.21
CA ASN A 55 -13.64 13.08 1.55
C ASN A 55 -13.69 14.60 1.69
N TYR A 56 -12.75 15.31 1.08
CA TYR A 56 -12.77 16.77 1.07
C TYR A 56 -13.98 17.32 0.30
N THR A 57 -14.30 16.77 -0.87
CA THR A 57 -15.48 17.16 -1.65
C THR A 57 -16.78 16.81 -0.92
N LEU A 58 -16.86 15.68 -0.20
CA LEU A 58 -18.03 15.39 0.65
C LEU A 58 -18.22 16.46 1.74
N CYS A 59 -17.13 17.00 2.26
CA CYS A 59 -17.17 18.10 3.21
C CYS A 59 -17.65 19.44 2.65
N GLU A 60 -17.79 19.58 1.33
CA GLU A 60 -18.45 20.74 0.72
C GLU A 60 -19.99 20.66 0.83
N PHE A 61 -20.53 19.46 1.07
CA PHE A 61 -21.98 19.20 1.12
C PHE A 61 -22.49 18.81 2.50
N GLN A 62 -21.60 18.57 3.47
CA GLN A 62 -21.93 18.04 4.79
C GLN A 62 -21.16 18.78 5.89
N ASP A 63 -21.75 18.90 7.08
CA ASP A 63 -21.07 19.48 8.25
C ASP A 63 -20.03 18.53 8.85
N SER A 64 -20.20 17.22 8.63
CA SER A 64 -19.27 16.18 9.05
C SER A 64 -19.33 14.93 8.17
N ILE A 65 -18.21 14.22 8.07
CA ILE A 65 -18.10 12.93 7.37
C ILE A 65 -17.72 11.81 8.34
N THR A 66 -18.24 10.61 8.10
CA THR A 66 -17.84 9.41 8.86
C THR A 66 -16.52 8.87 8.30
N ILE A 67 -15.50 8.77 9.15
CA ILE A 67 -14.22 8.14 8.83
C ILE A 67 -13.82 7.13 9.90
N LYS A 68 -13.05 6.12 9.52
CA LYS A 68 -12.43 5.22 10.49
C LYS A 68 -11.21 5.87 11.14
N GLY A 69 -10.97 5.53 12.39
CA GLY A 69 -9.66 5.72 13.03
C GLY A 69 -8.57 4.92 12.31
N GLN A 70 -7.32 5.08 12.72
CA GLN A 70 -6.21 4.34 12.13
C GLN A 70 -6.32 2.84 12.44
N TYR A 71 -6.04 1.99 11.45
CA TYR A 71 -5.85 0.55 11.68
C TYR A 71 -4.59 0.34 12.51
N THR A 72 -4.70 -0.30 13.67
CA THR A 72 -3.58 -0.55 14.59
C THR A 72 -3.80 -1.84 15.35
N ASN A 73 -2.73 -2.48 15.82
CA ASN A 73 -2.78 -3.71 16.60
C ASN A 73 -3.62 -4.83 15.95
N TYR A 74 -3.55 -4.95 14.62
CA TYR A 74 -4.32 -5.93 13.83
C TYR A 74 -5.85 -5.74 13.92
N GLN A 75 -6.29 -4.53 14.27
CA GLN A 75 -7.70 -4.19 14.42
C GLN A 75 -8.05 -2.95 13.60
N PRO A 76 -9.23 -2.95 12.96
CA PRO A 76 -9.73 -1.77 12.28
C PRO A 76 -10.05 -0.66 13.28
N GLY A 77 -9.83 0.58 12.85
CA GLY A 77 -10.24 1.75 13.60
C GLY A 77 -11.76 1.84 13.71
N THR A 78 -12.24 2.40 14.82
CA THR A 78 -13.66 2.68 15.03
C THR A 78 -14.13 3.83 14.14
N ASP A 79 -15.40 3.82 13.77
CA ASP A 79 -16.02 4.92 13.03
C ASP A 79 -16.15 6.15 13.94
N ARG A 80 -15.85 7.32 13.38
CA ARG A 80 -16.01 8.62 14.06
C ARG A 80 -16.42 9.69 13.06
N GLN A 81 -17.05 10.75 13.56
CA GLN A 81 -17.37 11.93 12.77
C GLN A 81 -16.17 12.88 12.71
N LEU A 82 -15.72 13.21 11.49
CA LEU A 82 -14.77 14.27 11.24
C LEU A 82 -15.54 15.53 10.82
N SER A 83 -15.34 16.62 11.56
CA SER A 83 -15.92 17.92 11.21
C SER A 83 -15.34 18.43 9.90
N CYS A 84 -16.21 18.94 9.03
CA CYS A 84 -15.82 19.53 7.74
C CYS A 84 -15.38 20.99 7.86
N SER A 85 -15.39 21.56 9.07
CA SER A 85 -14.81 22.87 9.36
C SER A 85 -13.27 22.87 9.37
N TYR A 86 -12.64 21.70 9.33
CA TYR A 86 -11.19 21.58 9.27
C TYR A 86 -10.65 21.89 7.86
N ASN A 87 -9.40 22.39 7.79
CA ASN A 87 -8.73 22.63 6.51
C ASN A 87 -8.41 21.34 5.75
N PHE A 88 -8.06 21.49 4.46
CA PHE A 88 -7.73 20.34 3.60
C PHE A 88 -6.64 19.47 4.20
N GLY A 89 -5.58 20.05 4.76
CA GLY A 89 -4.46 19.30 5.31
C GLY A 89 -4.85 18.37 6.46
N THR A 90 -5.75 18.81 7.33
CA THR A 90 -6.29 17.99 8.42
C THR A 90 -7.16 16.87 7.87
N ILE A 91 -8.09 17.18 6.96
CA ILE A 91 -8.98 16.17 6.36
C ILE A 91 -8.17 15.13 5.59
N ALA A 92 -7.18 15.56 4.81
CA ALA A 92 -6.28 14.70 4.06
C ALA A 92 -5.43 13.83 4.98
N GLY A 93 -4.90 14.38 6.08
CA GLY A 93 -4.13 13.63 7.07
C GLY A 93 -4.97 12.57 7.78
N GLU A 94 -6.20 12.89 8.20
CA GLU A 94 -7.10 11.91 8.82
C GLU A 94 -7.57 10.84 7.82
N THR A 95 -7.77 11.22 6.55
CA THR A 95 -8.06 10.28 5.47
C THR A 95 -6.86 9.35 5.19
N ALA A 96 -5.64 9.86 5.25
CA ALA A 96 -4.45 9.04 5.13
C ALA A 96 -4.35 8.03 6.27
N LYS A 97 -4.56 8.44 7.53
CA LYS A 97 -4.57 7.52 8.68
C LYS A 97 -5.65 6.44 8.56
N SER A 98 -6.84 6.79 8.07
CA SER A 98 -7.94 5.82 7.90
C SER A 98 -7.69 4.82 6.77
N PHE A 99 -6.77 5.11 5.84
CA PHE A 99 -6.52 4.29 4.65
C PHE A 99 -6.07 2.86 4.95
N GLY A 100 -5.33 2.65 6.06
CA GLY A 100 -4.93 1.31 6.50
C GLY A 100 -6.09 0.36 6.80
N ASN A 101 -7.32 0.85 6.90
CA ASN A 101 -8.52 -0.01 7.05
C ASN A 101 -9.02 -0.59 5.72
N TYR A 102 -8.61 -0.02 4.59
CA TYR A 102 -9.12 -0.36 3.26
C TYR A 102 -8.08 -1.02 2.36
N ALA A 103 -6.80 -0.93 2.73
CA ALA A 103 -5.69 -1.46 1.97
C ALA A 103 -4.58 -1.96 2.91
N SER A 104 -3.76 -2.88 2.39
CA SER A 104 -2.60 -3.45 3.08
C SER A 104 -1.33 -3.27 2.25
N SER A 105 -0.16 -3.27 2.91
CA SER A 105 1.13 -3.17 2.22
C SER A 105 1.42 -4.45 1.44
N PRO A 106 1.74 -4.35 0.13
CA PRO A 106 2.11 -5.52 -0.67
C PRO A 106 3.53 -6.04 -0.34
N TYR A 107 4.36 -5.23 0.31
CA TYR A 107 5.74 -5.59 0.66
C TYR A 107 5.81 -6.24 2.05
N GLU A 108 4.97 -5.81 2.98
CA GLU A 108 4.95 -6.24 4.37
C GLU A 108 3.51 -6.55 4.82
N PRO A 109 3.02 -7.78 4.59
CA PRO A 109 1.60 -8.12 4.79
C PRO A 109 1.18 -8.29 6.26
N ASN A 110 2.13 -8.50 7.18
CA ASN A 110 1.85 -8.80 8.58
C ASN A 110 2.20 -7.63 9.51
N LEU A 111 1.79 -6.43 9.12
CA LEU A 111 1.98 -5.23 9.92
C LEU A 111 0.77 -5.01 10.83
N SER A 112 1.02 -4.63 12.08
CA SER A 112 -0.06 -4.30 13.03
C SER A 112 -0.93 -3.13 12.55
N TYR A 113 -0.44 -2.35 11.59
CA TYR A 113 -1.07 -1.16 11.03
C TYR A 113 -1.48 -1.29 9.54
N ASN A 114 -1.40 -2.49 8.94
CA ASN A 114 -1.66 -2.80 7.51
C ASN A 114 -0.76 -2.07 6.49
N ILE A 115 -0.71 -0.73 6.54
CA ILE A 115 0.15 0.13 5.73
C ILE A 115 0.96 1.04 6.66
N PRO A 116 2.28 1.16 6.49
CA PRO A 116 3.08 2.12 7.24
C PRO A 116 2.71 3.53 6.77
N ILE A 117 1.91 4.26 7.56
CA ILE A 117 1.50 5.63 7.26
C ILE A 117 2.06 6.55 8.33
N MET A 118 2.79 7.58 7.92
CA MET A 118 3.44 8.52 8.84
C MET A 118 3.25 9.98 8.43
N SER A 119 3.02 10.83 9.43
CA SER A 119 3.06 12.29 9.26
C SER A 119 4.52 12.75 9.34
N TYR A 120 5.19 12.89 8.20
CA TYR A 120 6.64 13.07 8.15
C TYR A 120 7.07 13.92 6.94
N ILE A 121 7.98 14.85 7.18
CA ILE A 121 8.63 15.63 6.12
C ILE A 121 9.80 14.80 5.59
N GLY A 122 9.55 14.01 4.55
CA GLY A 122 10.56 13.20 3.89
C GLY A 122 9.95 11.97 3.21
N ASP A 123 10.80 11.18 2.59
CA ASP A 123 10.37 9.98 1.89
C ASP A 123 10.13 8.83 2.88
N PRO A 124 9.13 7.97 2.63
CA PRO A 124 8.90 6.79 3.46
C PRO A 124 10.17 5.92 3.52
N PRO A 125 10.57 5.42 4.70
CA PRO A 125 11.82 4.68 4.85
C PRO A 125 11.77 3.27 4.22
N MET A 126 10.57 2.72 4.00
CA MET A 126 10.34 1.36 3.52
C MET A 126 9.37 1.34 2.33
N ASP A 127 9.47 0.29 1.51
CA ASP A 127 8.57 0.07 0.38
C ASP A 127 7.14 -0.25 0.86
N GLY A 128 6.15 0.30 0.17
CA GLY A 128 4.74 0.25 0.58
C GLY A 128 4.38 1.26 1.67
N GLY A 129 5.37 2.00 2.20
CA GLY A 129 5.14 3.07 3.15
C GLY A 129 4.60 4.33 2.48
N ILE A 130 3.78 5.08 3.22
CA ILE A 130 3.17 6.34 2.84
C ILE A 130 3.58 7.41 3.85
N ALA A 131 4.09 8.53 3.36
CA ALA A 131 4.41 9.70 4.17
C ALA A 131 3.59 10.89 3.68
N TYR A 132 2.99 11.62 4.60
CA TYR A 132 2.27 12.83 4.27
C TYR A 132 2.69 13.98 5.20
N TYR A 133 2.61 15.20 4.70
CA TYR A 133 2.80 16.39 5.54
C TYR A 133 2.18 17.64 4.91
N PRO A 134 1.52 18.52 5.69
CA PRO A 134 1.15 19.85 5.23
C PRO A 134 2.40 20.74 5.13
N GLU A 135 2.79 21.12 3.92
CA GLU A 135 3.94 21.99 3.66
C GLU A 135 3.47 23.40 3.24
N SER A 136 4.39 24.37 3.18
CA SER A 136 4.07 25.77 2.85
C SER A 136 3.36 25.93 1.50
N ALA A 137 3.72 25.09 0.53
CA ALA A 137 3.14 25.09 -0.82
C ALA A 137 1.86 24.22 -0.95
N GLY A 138 1.43 23.56 0.13
CA GLY A 138 0.24 22.70 0.16
C GLY A 138 0.50 21.33 0.79
N PHE A 139 -0.47 20.44 0.71
CA PHE A 139 -0.38 19.10 1.29
C PHE A 139 0.38 18.17 0.36
N LYS A 140 1.43 17.52 0.87
CA LYS A 140 2.26 16.61 0.08
C LYS A 140 2.12 15.17 0.57
N LEU A 141 1.96 14.25 -0.37
CA LEU A 141 1.84 12.82 -0.15
C LEU A 141 2.89 12.07 -0.98
N ARG A 142 3.63 11.21 -0.30
CA ARG A 142 4.73 10.42 -0.83
C ARG A 142 4.46 8.95 -0.57
N THR A 143 4.82 8.09 -1.52
CA THR A 143 4.89 6.64 -1.32
C THR A 143 6.21 6.14 -1.86
N ARG A 144 6.76 5.08 -1.26
CA ARG A 144 7.90 4.37 -1.85
C ARG A 144 7.44 3.03 -2.39
N CYS A 145 7.70 2.74 -3.66
CA CYS A 145 7.36 1.48 -4.29
C CYS A 145 8.59 0.92 -5.00
N ARG A 146 9.16 -0.18 -4.47
CA ARG A 146 10.33 -0.87 -5.04
C ARG A 146 11.54 0.07 -5.19
N GLY A 147 11.82 0.85 -4.15
CA GLY A 147 12.90 1.85 -4.12
C GLY A 147 12.60 3.17 -4.84
N GLU A 148 11.56 3.24 -5.67
CA GLU A 148 11.14 4.48 -6.33
C GLU A 148 10.20 5.29 -5.44
N VAL A 149 10.45 6.59 -5.28
CA VAL A 149 9.57 7.49 -4.53
C VAL A 149 8.64 8.22 -5.49
N ILE A 150 7.34 8.11 -5.23
CA ILE A 150 6.29 8.78 -5.99
C ILE A 150 5.69 9.86 -5.12
N ILE A 151 5.58 11.07 -5.66
CA ILE A 151 5.17 12.27 -4.93
C ILE A 151 3.99 12.93 -5.63
N TYR A 152 3.06 13.44 -4.85
CA TYR A 152 1.96 14.28 -5.29
C TYR A 152 1.75 15.39 -4.29
N GLN A 153 1.48 16.59 -4.79
CA GLN A 153 1.24 17.77 -3.97
C GLN A 153 -0.07 18.40 -4.41
N TRP A 154 -1.01 18.52 -3.46
CA TRP A 154 -2.18 19.37 -3.64
C TRP A 154 -1.77 20.80 -3.34
N PRO A 155 -1.83 21.72 -4.33
CA PRO A 155 -1.39 23.09 -4.13
C PRO A 155 -2.36 23.83 -3.20
N LYS A 156 -1.81 24.62 -2.28
CA LYS A 156 -2.60 25.42 -1.32
C LYS A 156 -3.64 26.34 -1.97
N ALA A 157 -3.37 26.82 -3.18
CA ALA A 157 -4.27 27.69 -3.93
C ALA A 157 -5.59 26.99 -4.32
N SER A 158 -5.55 25.69 -4.58
CA SER A 158 -6.75 24.90 -4.95
C SER A 158 -7.31 24.12 -3.76
N TYR A 159 -6.50 23.90 -2.71
CA TYR A 159 -6.84 23.11 -1.53
C TYR A 159 -6.35 23.84 -0.26
N PRO A 160 -7.10 24.85 0.21
CA PRO A 160 -6.70 25.68 1.35
C PRO A 160 -6.76 24.97 2.72
#